data_AF-A0A2N2JVN6-F1
#
_entry.id   AF-A0A2N2JVN6-F1
#
_cell.length_a   1.000
_cell.length_b   1.000
_cell.length_c   1.000
_cell.angle_alpha   90.00
_cell.angle_beta   90.00
_cell.angle_gamma   90.00
#
_symmetry.space_group_name_H-M   'P 1'
#
loop_
_entity.id
_entity.type
_entity.pdbx_description
1 polymer ?
#
loop_
_entity_poly.entity_id
_entity_poly.type
_entity_poly.pdbx_seq_one_letter_code
_entity_poly.pdbx_strand_id
1 'polypeptide(L)' 'FLHLRHSKWREDAKIFPQTSMHWVLFMLSLKEFVETGKGRPHPYDMPVGL' A
#
# COMPACT_ATOMS: atom_id res chain seq x y z
N PHE A 1 -1.92 16.84 -4.46
CA PHE A 1 -2.52 15.49 -4.45
C PHE A 1 -1.46 14.49 -4.89
N LEU A 2 -1.34 13.36 -4.19
CA LEU A 2 -0.39 12.30 -4.51
C LEU A 2 -1.13 11.16 -5.22
N HIS A 3 -0.66 10.77 -6.40
CA HIS A 3 -1.24 9.69 -7.20
C HIS A 3 -0.23 8.57 -7.38
N LEU A 4 -0.56 7.36 -6.93
CA LEU A 4 0.27 6.17 -7.09
C LEU A 4 -0.15 5.40 -8.35
N ARG A 5 0.79 5.15 -9.26
CA ARG A 5 0.58 4.34 -10.45
C ARG A 5 1.48 3.11 -10.42
N HIS A 6 0.89 1.96 -10.13
CA HIS A 6 1.56 0.66 -10.19
C HIS A 6 1.33 0.04 -11.57
N SER A 7 2.29 0.15 -12.50
CA SER A 7 2.10 -0.22 -13.91
C SER A 7 3.31 -0.93 -14.51
N LYS A 8 3.20 -1.36 -15.78
CA LYS A 8 4.18 -2.20 -16.52
C LYS A 8 4.28 -3.64 -16.01
N TRP A 9 3.14 -4.20 -15.61
CA TRP A 9 3.01 -5.62 -15.27
C TRP A 9 3.05 -6.47 -16.54
N ARG A 10 3.67 -7.65 -16.44
CA ARG A 10 3.46 -8.71 -17.43
C ARG A 10 2.06 -9.31 -17.24
N GLU A 11 1.41 -9.72 -18.33
CA GLU A 11 0.05 -10.28 -18.29
C GLU A 11 -0.06 -11.56 -17.44
N ASP A 12 1.05 -12.30 -17.29
CA ASP A 12 1.12 -13.54 -16.52
C ASP A 12 1.44 -13.33 -15.02
N ALA A 13 1.51 -12.08 -14.56
CA ALA A 13 1.84 -11.75 -13.18
C ALA A 13 0.68 -12.12 -12.22
N LYS A 14 0.69 -13.37 -11.73
CA LYS A 14 -0.30 -13.91 -10.78
C LYS A 14 -0.39 -13.15 -9.44
N ILE A 15 0.59 -12.29 -9.14
CA ILE A 15 0.70 -11.56 -7.87
C ILE A 15 0.00 -10.18 -7.89
N PHE A 16 -0.56 -9.76 -9.02
CA PHE A 16 -1.09 -8.40 -9.17
C PHE A 16 -2.14 -7.98 -8.11
N PRO A 17 -3.12 -8.83 -7.73
CA PRO A 17 -4.10 -8.46 -6.71
C PRO A 17 -3.46 -8.30 -5.32
N GLN A 18 -2.56 -9.21 -4.92
CA GLN A 18 -1.98 -9.21 -3.58
C GLN A 18 -0.95 -8.09 -3.37
N THR A 19 -0.20 -7.71 -4.41
CA THR A 19 0.77 -6.60 -4.32
C THR A 19 0.07 -5.23 -4.31
N SER A 20 -1.13 -5.14 -4.88
CA SER A 20 -1.90 -3.89 -4.89
C SER A 20 -2.40 -3.51 -3.48
N MET A 21 -2.73 -4.49 -2.64
CA MET A 21 -3.19 -4.23 -1.27
C MET A 21 -2.10 -3.63 -0.37
N HIS A 22 -0.85 -4.08 -0.52
CA HIS A 22 0.28 -3.52 0.23
C HIS A 22 0.53 -2.04 -0.10
N TRP A 23 0.34 -1.63 -1.36
CA TRP A 23 0.45 -0.22 -1.73
C TRP A 23 -0.64 0.64 -1.10
N VAL A 24 -1.86 0.12 -0.98
CA VAL A 24 -2.94 0.84 -0.29
C VAL A 24 -2.61 1.04 1.20
N LEU A 25 -2.15 0.00 1.88
CA LEU A 25 -1.72 0.10 3.28
C LEU A 25 -0.59 1.10 3.49
N PHE A 26 0.43 1.04 2.64
CA PHE A 26 1.55 1.97 2.69
C PHE A 26 1.07 3.42 2.54
N MET A 27 0.22 3.69 1.55
CA MET A 27 -0.31 5.04 1.29
C MET A 27 -1.18 5.56 2.45
N LEU A 28 -1.94 4.68 3.11
CA LEU A 28 -2.72 5.02 4.29
C LEU A 28 -1.81 5.42 5.48
N SER A 29 -0.77 4.62 5.74
CA SER A 29 0.23 4.89 6.77
C SER A 29 1.01 6.19 6.50
N LEU A 30 1.39 6.42 5.25
CA LEU A 30 2.06 7.64 4.81
C LEU A 30 1.17 8.87 5.01
N LYS A 31 -0.13 8.77 4.70
CA LYS A 31 -1.09 9.85 4.94
C LYS A 31 -1.15 10.20 6.43
N GLU A 32 -1.33 9.20 7.30
CA GLU A 32 -1.40 9.40 8.76
C GLU A 32 -0.12 10.07 9.28
N PHE A 33 1.05 9.67 8.76
CA PHE A 33 2.33 10.25 9.12
C PHE A 33 2.45 11.73 8.71
N VAL A 34 2.01 12.08 7.51
CA VAL A 34 2.05 13.48 7.05
C VAL A 34 1.09 14.36 7.84
N GLU A 35 -0.07 13.83 8.25
CA GLU A 35 -1.08 14.57 8.99
C GLU A 35 -0.77 14.72 10.48
N THR A 36 -0.11 13.74 11.11
CA THR A 36 0.01 13.65 12.57
C THR A 36 1.43 13.49 13.10
N GLY A 37 2.40 13.27 12.21
CA GLY A 37 3.79 12.91 12.57
C GLY A 37 3.96 11.45 12.99
N LYS A 38 2.91 10.61 12.92
CA LYS A 38 2.94 9.18 13.25
C LYS A 38 2.20 8.36 12.20
N GLY A 39 2.78 7.24 11.77
CA GLY A 39 2.14 6.29 10.85
C GLY A 39 2.03 4.90 11.47
N ARG A 40 1.58 3.93 10.67
CA ARG A 40 1.44 2.50 11.05
C ARG A 40 2.20 1.62 10.07
N PRO A 41 3.54 1.59 10.11
CA PRO A 41 4.32 0.69 9.28
C PRO A 41 4.17 -0.76 9.77
N HIS A 42 4.43 -1.72 8.89
CA HIS A 42 4.55 -3.14 9.25
C HIS A 42 5.51 -3.32 10.45
N PRO A 43 5.19 -4.15 11.46
CA PRO A 43 4.06 -5.08 11.57
C PRO A 43 2.81 -4.52 12.27
N TYR A 44 2.71 -3.20 12.44
CA TYR A 44 1.58 -2.53 13.08
C TYR A 44 0.53 -2.03 12.08
N ASP A 45 0.68 -2.43 10.81
CA ASP A 45 -0.27 -2.15 9.75
C ASP A 45 -1.57 -2.96 9.92
N MET A 46 -2.63 -2.53 9.24
CA MET A 46 -3.92 -3.21 9.31
C MET A 46 -3.78 -4.63 8.71
N PRO A 47 -4.29 -5.69 9.36
CA PRO A 47 -4.23 -7.04 8.81
C PRO A 47 -4.99 -7.09 7.47
N VAL A 48 -4.29 -7.50 6.41
CA VAL A 48 -4.94 -7.84 5.14
C VAL A 48 -5.21 -9.33 5.17
N GLY A 49 -6.48 -9.71 5.28
CA GLY A 49 -6.88 -11.09 5.03
C GLY A 49 -6.69 -11.38 3.54
N LEU A 50 -5.62 -12.11 3.21
CA LEU A 50 -5.23 -12.52 1.86
C LEU A 50 -5.45 -14.03 1.70
#